data_AF-A0AAE0EDB7-F1
#
_entry.id   AF-A0AAE0EDB7-F1
#
_cell.length_a   1.000
_cell.length_b   1.000
_cell.length_c   1.000
_cell.angle_alpha   90.00
_cell.angle_beta   90.00
_cell.angle_gamma   90.00
#
_symmetry.space_group_name_H-M   'P 1'
#
loop_
_entity.id
_entity.type
_entity.pdbx_description
1 polymer ?
#
loop_
_entity_poly.entity_id
_entity_poly.type
_entity_poly.pdbx_seq_one_letter_code
_entity_poly.pdbx_strand_id
1 'polypeptide(L)'
;MNIESYDRAKQVQQFDDSKTGVKGLVDSGITTIPCFFIHPPETLSDIKPNSTTRPDAQLIPTIDLSDLRPTIVQKIASASRDLGFFQIVNHGIEPEVLERLIGAIKGFHEQLAEIKAPVCCREMNRGVSFFCNVDLFRSKATSWRYSIRFLYS
;
A
#
# COMPACT_ATOMS: atom_id res chain seq x y z
N MET A 1 17.50 -20.28 16.23
CA MET A 1 16.58 -20.63 15.13
C MET A 1 17.34 -21.54 14.18
N ASN A 2 16.79 -22.72 13.85
CA ASN A 2 17.49 -23.68 12.99
C ASN A 2 17.43 -23.19 11.54
N ILE A 3 18.57 -22.75 10.99
CA ILE A 3 18.70 -22.05 9.70
C ILE A 3 18.64 -23.04 8.50
N GLU A 4 18.60 -24.35 8.74
CA GLU A 4 18.75 -25.39 7.71
C GLU A 4 17.52 -25.71 6.84
N SER A 5 16.43 -24.94 6.86
CA SER A 5 15.26 -25.23 5.99
C SER A 5 14.53 -24.01 5.41
N TYR A 6 15.02 -22.78 5.64
CA TYR A 6 14.34 -21.59 5.12
C TYR A 6 14.84 -21.25 3.71
N ASP A 7 14.17 -21.81 2.71
CA ASP A 7 14.31 -21.38 1.31
C ASP A 7 13.28 -20.28 1.00
N ARG A 8 13.72 -19.03 1.12
CA ARG A 8 12.90 -17.85 0.80
C ARG A 8 12.37 -17.92 -0.64
N ALA A 9 13.21 -18.32 -1.60
CA ALA A 9 12.83 -18.31 -3.00
C ALA A 9 11.67 -19.27 -3.25
N LYS A 10 11.74 -20.48 -2.67
CA LYS A 10 10.65 -21.46 -2.76
C LYS A 10 9.35 -20.97 -2.12
N GLN A 11 9.40 -20.40 -0.91
CA GLN A 11 8.19 -19.91 -0.23
C GLN A 11 7.55 -18.73 -0.96
N VAL A 12 8.37 -17.81 -1.47
CA VAL A 12 7.91 -16.66 -2.25
C VAL A 12 7.30 -17.11 -3.58
N GLN A 13 7.89 -18.12 -4.23
CA GLN A 13 7.33 -18.71 -5.44
C GLN A 13 5.97 -19.36 -5.19
N GLN A 14 5.86 -20.20 -4.15
CA GLN A 14 4.58 -20.82 -3.76
C GLN A 14 3.51 -19.78 -3.44
N PHE A 15 3.88 -18.71 -2.76
CA PHE A 15 2.99 -17.59 -2.50
C PHE A 15 2.55 -16.89 -3.79
N ASP A 16 3.48 -16.62 -4.72
CA ASP A 16 3.13 -16.00 -5.99
C ASP A 16 2.25 -16.88 -6.87
N ASP A 17 2.50 -18.19 -6.89
CA ASP A 17 1.75 -19.18 -7.68
C ASP A 17 0.32 -19.36 -7.16
N SER A 18 0.10 -19.15 -5.86
CA SER A 18 -1.24 -19.24 -5.27
C SER A 18 -2.22 -18.22 -5.86
N LYS A 19 -1.73 -17.05 -6.30
CA LYS A 19 -2.54 -15.90 -6.77
C LYS A 19 -3.65 -15.44 -5.80
N THR A 20 -3.69 -15.96 -4.57
CA THR A 20 -4.68 -15.61 -3.53
C THR A 20 -4.21 -14.43 -2.71
N GLY A 21 -2.91 -14.39 -2.48
CA GLY A 21 -2.23 -13.32 -1.81
C GLY A 21 -2.37 -13.23 -0.28
N VAL A 22 -1.77 -12.22 0.36
CA VAL A 22 -1.99 -11.76 1.76
C VAL A 22 -3.44 -11.86 2.22
N LYS A 23 -4.46 -11.40 1.47
CA LYS A 23 -5.87 -11.60 1.91
C LYS A 23 -6.19 -13.10 1.98
N GLY A 24 -5.81 -13.87 0.96
CA GLY A 24 -5.93 -15.33 0.98
C GLY A 24 -5.14 -16.01 2.11
N LEU A 25 -4.01 -15.46 2.53
CA LEU A 25 -3.28 -15.92 3.72
C LEU A 25 -4.08 -15.63 5.00
N VAL A 26 -4.67 -14.43 5.13
CA VAL A 26 -5.51 -14.08 6.28
C VAL A 26 -6.76 -14.96 6.32
N ASP A 27 -7.44 -15.12 5.18
CA ASP A 27 -8.65 -15.91 5.04
C ASP A 27 -8.39 -17.42 5.28
N SER A 28 -7.16 -17.91 5.05
CA SER A 28 -6.77 -19.29 5.37
C SER A 28 -6.49 -19.53 6.85
N GLY A 29 -6.55 -18.49 7.68
CA GLY A 29 -6.42 -18.59 9.13
C GLY A 29 -4.99 -18.80 9.61
N ILE A 30 -3.99 -18.25 8.90
CA ILE A 30 -2.60 -18.32 9.38
C ILE A 30 -2.48 -17.78 10.81
N THR A 31 -1.69 -18.46 11.63
CA THR A 31 -1.42 -18.04 13.02
C THR A 31 -0.06 -17.34 13.15
N THR A 32 0.78 -17.43 12.12
CA THR A 32 2.13 -16.86 12.09
C THR A 32 2.38 -16.12 10.77
N ILE A 33 2.98 -14.94 10.84
CA ILE A 33 3.41 -14.19 9.66
C ILE A 33 4.53 -14.97 8.96
N PRO A 34 4.42 -15.27 7.65
CA PRO A 34 5.50 -15.93 6.91
C PRO A 34 6.79 -15.09 6.95
N CYS A 35 7.93 -15.74 7.15
CA CYS A 35 9.20 -15.05 7.38
C CYS A 35 9.60 -14.07 6.27
N PHE A 36 9.16 -14.31 5.03
CA PHE A 36 9.45 -13.41 3.91
C PHE A 36 8.72 -12.05 3.97
N PHE A 37 7.78 -11.86 4.91
CA PHE A 37 7.18 -10.54 5.24
C PHE A 37 7.87 -9.86 6.44
N ILE A 38 8.75 -10.55 7.15
CA ILE A 38 9.42 -10.01 8.34
C ILE A 38 10.63 -9.19 7.86
N HIS A 39 10.59 -7.89 8.10
CA HIS A 39 11.71 -7.01 7.79
C HIS A 39 12.92 -7.35 8.66
N PRO A 40 14.14 -7.28 8.09
CA PRO A 40 15.33 -7.59 8.85
C PRO A 40 15.59 -6.51 9.91
N PRO A 41 16.29 -6.84 11.02
CA PRO A 41 16.45 -5.92 12.14
C PRO A 41 17.05 -4.57 11.77
N GLU A 42 17.92 -4.49 10.76
CA GLU A 42 18.53 -3.24 10.31
C GLU A 42 17.49 -2.28 9.72
N THR A 43 16.44 -2.80 9.07
CA THR A 43 15.31 -1.98 8.56
C THR A 43 14.37 -1.55 9.69
N LEU A 44 14.26 -2.36 10.75
CA LEU A 44 13.37 -2.08 11.88
C LEU A 44 14.01 -1.17 12.94
N SER A 45 15.34 -1.08 12.97
CA SER A 45 16.10 -0.31 13.97
C SER A 45 15.80 1.19 13.92
N ASP A 46 15.43 1.71 12.75
CA ASP A 46 15.04 3.11 12.56
C ASP A 46 13.57 3.36 12.98
N ILE A 47 12.77 2.30 13.09
CA ILE A 47 11.37 2.36 13.51
C ILE A 47 11.35 2.27 15.03
N LYS A 48 11.64 3.39 15.71
CA LYS A 48 11.37 3.50 17.15
C LYS A 48 9.85 3.43 17.34
N PRO A 49 9.31 2.52 18.18
CA PRO A 49 7.93 2.62 18.60
C PRO A 49 7.79 3.96 19.32
N ASN A 50 7.12 4.92 18.69
CA ASN A 50 7.01 6.26 19.23
C ASN A 50 6.45 6.18 20.65
N SER A 51 7.20 6.78 21.58
CA SER A 51 6.75 7.26 22.87
C SER A 51 5.31 7.78 22.78
N THR A 52 4.52 7.56 23.83
CA THR A 52 3.13 7.95 24.10
C THR A 52 2.71 9.41 23.78
N THR A 53 3.59 10.22 23.20
CA THR A 53 3.30 11.53 22.63
C THR A 53 2.63 11.39 21.28
N ARG A 54 1.31 11.61 21.26
CA ARG A 54 0.52 11.88 20.06
C ARG A 54 1.28 12.94 19.23
N PRO A 55 1.66 12.68 17.98
CA PRO A 55 2.27 13.71 17.16
C PRO A 55 1.30 14.89 17.08
N ASP A 56 1.81 16.10 17.29
CA ASP A 56 1.00 17.31 17.22
C ASP A 56 0.23 17.30 15.90
N ALA A 57 -1.09 17.55 15.95
CA ALA A 57 -1.97 17.53 14.78
C ALA A 57 -1.56 18.55 13.70
N GLN A 58 -0.57 19.39 13.96
CA GLN A 58 0.00 20.40 13.08
C GLN A 58 1.22 19.94 12.27
N LEU A 59 1.65 18.67 12.37
CA LEU A 59 2.87 18.22 11.69
C LEU A 59 2.76 18.16 10.16
N ILE A 60 1.54 18.02 9.61
CA ILE A 60 1.31 17.96 8.16
C ILE A 60 0.46 19.16 7.73
N PRO A 61 0.96 20.03 6.83
CA PRO A 61 0.22 21.16 6.29
C PRO A 61 -1.09 20.71 5.64
N THR A 62 -2.19 21.38 5.98
CA THR A 62 -3.50 21.18 5.34
C THR A 62 -3.84 22.42 4.52
N ILE A 63 -4.14 22.23 3.23
CA ILE A 63 -4.39 23.29 2.28
C ILE A 63 -5.87 23.29 1.89
N ASP A 64 -6.53 24.41 2.13
CA ASP A 64 -7.92 24.64 1.74
C ASP A 64 -7.98 25.22 0.33
N LEU A 65 -8.63 24.51 -0.61
CA LEU A 65 -8.78 24.97 -2.00
C LEU A 65 -9.92 25.96 -2.22
N SER A 66 -10.68 26.31 -1.18
CA SER A 66 -11.67 27.40 -1.22
C SER A 66 -11.06 28.79 -0.98
N ASP A 67 -9.78 28.86 -0.60
CA ASP A 67 -9.03 30.10 -0.38
C ASP A 67 -8.68 30.83 -1.71
N LEU A 68 -8.14 32.04 -1.62
CA LEU A 68 -7.67 32.80 -2.77
C LEU A 68 -6.50 32.08 -3.45
N ARG A 69 -6.56 32.01 -4.79
CA ARG A 69 -5.54 31.33 -5.61
C ARG A 69 -4.08 31.72 -5.26
N PRO A 70 -3.70 33.00 -5.03
CA PRO A 70 -2.34 33.35 -4.61
C PRO A 70 -1.92 32.67 -3.30
N THR A 71 -2.82 32.62 -2.32
CA THR A 71 -2.61 31.96 -1.03
C THR A 71 -2.41 30.45 -1.19
N ILE A 72 -3.25 29.81 -2.01
CA ILE A 72 -3.15 28.37 -2.31
C ILE A 72 -1.79 28.04 -2.93
N VAL A 73 -1.38 28.78 -3.97
CA VAL A 73 -0.11 28.57 -4.66
C VAL A 73 1.07 28.71 -3.70
N GLN A 74 1.05 29.73 -2.83
CA GLN A 74 2.10 29.94 -1.83
C GLN A 74 2.16 28.80 -0.81
N LYS A 75 1.01 28.34 -0.29
CA LYS A 75 0.92 27.23 0.65
C LYS A 75 1.44 25.93 0.04
N ILE A 76 1.05 25.61 -1.19
CA ILE A 76 1.54 24.43 -1.92
C ILE A 76 3.05 24.51 -2.12
N ALA A 77 3.58 25.66 -2.54
CA ALA A 77 5.01 25.85 -2.78
C ALA A 77 5.84 25.68 -1.50
N SER A 78 5.37 26.22 -0.36
CA SER A 78 6.05 26.05 0.93
C SER A 78 6.00 24.59 1.38
N ALA A 79 4.82 23.98 1.43
CA ALA A 79 4.68 22.59 1.89
C ALA A 79 5.48 21.60 1.02
N SER A 80 5.52 21.83 -0.29
CA SER A 80 6.33 21.01 -1.21
C SER A 80 7.84 21.17 -0.98
N ARG A 81 8.30 22.38 -0.65
CA ARG A 81 9.71 22.66 -0.38
C ARG A 81 10.16 22.12 0.97
N ASP A 82 9.35 22.34 1.98
CA ASP A 82 9.73 22.13 3.38
C ASP A 82 9.53 20.67 3.81
N LEU A 83 8.45 20.03 3.33
CA LEU A 83 8.09 18.65 3.71
C LEU A 83 7.92 17.70 2.54
N GLY A 84 7.60 18.20 1.34
CA GLY A 84 7.26 17.36 0.18
C GLY A 84 5.92 16.63 0.32
N PHE A 85 5.11 16.96 1.34
CA PHE A 85 3.84 16.31 1.63
C PHE A 85 2.86 17.28 2.30
N PHE A 86 1.57 17.19 1.93
CA PHE A 86 0.48 18.01 2.49
C PHE A 86 -0.87 17.32 2.26
N GLN A 87 -1.87 17.73 3.03
CA GLN A 87 -3.27 17.34 2.86
C GLN A 87 -4.04 18.46 2.15
N ILE A 88 -5.13 18.11 1.48
CA ILE A 88 -6.01 19.05 0.79
C ILE A 88 -7.43 18.86 1.30
N VAL A 89 -8.13 19.98 1.57
CA VAL A 89 -9.57 20.02 1.89
C VAL A 89 -10.30 20.95 0.92
N ASN A 90 -11.64 20.85 0.88
CA ASN A 90 -12.49 21.62 -0.04
C ASN A 90 -12.07 21.49 -1.52
N HIS A 91 -11.62 20.29 -1.91
CA HIS A 91 -11.08 19.99 -3.24
C HIS A 91 -12.11 19.90 -4.37
N GLY A 92 -13.39 20.16 -4.11
CA GLY A 92 -14.46 20.13 -5.11
C GLY A 92 -14.95 18.73 -5.52
N ILE A 93 -14.20 17.67 -5.20
CA ILE A 93 -14.69 16.28 -5.35
C ILE A 93 -15.81 16.01 -4.32
N GLU A 94 -16.98 15.62 -4.81
CA GLU A 94 -18.13 15.27 -3.97
C GLU A 94 -17.84 14.05 -3.08
N PRO A 95 -18.26 14.07 -1.79
CA PRO A 95 -18.05 12.95 -0.88
C PRO A 95 -18.57 11.61 -1.42
N GLU A 96 -19.73 11.62 -2.09
CA GLU A 96 -20.35 10.43 -2.69
C GLU A 96 -19.46 9.78 -3.76
N VAL A 97 -18.66 10.55 -4.50
CA VAL A 97 -17.71 10.01 -5.48
C VAL A 97 -16.59 9.25 -4.77
N LEU A 98 -16.06 9.82 -3.68
CA LEU A 98 -15.02 9.19 -2.88
C LEU A 98 -15.54 7.92 -2.18
N GLU A 99 -16.73 7.96 -1.62
CA GLU A 99 -17.37 6.80 -0.98
C GLU A 99 -17.63 5.67 -1.98
N ARG A 100 -18.15 6.00 -3.17
CA ARG A 100 -18.33 5.00 -4.24
C ARG A 100 -17.00 4.40 -4.69
N LEU A 101 -15.95 5.21 -4.82
CA LEU A 101 -14.61 4.71 -5.19
C LEU A 101 -14.06 3.76 -4.12
N ILE A 102 -14.13 4.14 -2.84
CA ILE A 102 -13.72 3.29 -1.71
C ILE A 102 -14.54 2.00 -1.71
N GLY A 103 -15.86 2.10 -1.90
CA GLY A 103 -16.77 0.96 -1.99
C GLY A 103 -16.43 0.01 -3.13
N ALA A 104 -16.13 0.54 -4.33
CA ALA A 104 -15.73 -0.25 -5.49
C ALA A 104 -14.39 -0.96 -5.26
N ILE A 105 -13.39 -0.28 -4.69
CA ILE A 105 -12.08 -0.87 -4.37
C ILE A 105 -12.24 -1.97 -3.31
N LYS A 106 -13.02 -1.73 -2.25
CA LYS A 106 -13.32 -2.74 -1.23
C LYS A 106 -14.04 -3.94 -1.86
N GLY A 107 -15.09 -3.68 -2.63
CA GLY A 107 -15.87 -4.71 -3.32
C GLY A 107 -15.01 -5.58 -4.22
N PHE A 108 -14.07 -5.00 -4.97
CA PHE A 108 -13.09 -5.76 -5.75
C PHE A 108 -12.23 -6.68 -4.86
N HIS A 109 -11.69 -6.17 -3.75
CA HIS A 109 -10.82 -6.98 -2.87
C HIS A 109 -11.56 -8.12 -2.16
N GLU A 110 -12.86 -7.97 -1.91
CA GLU A 110 -13.72 -9.01 -1.33
C GLU A 110 -14.18 -10.09 -2.34
N GLN A 111 -13.96 -9.91 -3.65
CA GLN A 111 -14.25 -10.95 -4.62
C GLN A 111 -13.40 -12.20 -4.39
N LEU A 112 -13.93 -13.35 -4.82
CA LEU A 112 -13.23 -14.64 -4.77
C LEU A 112 -11.91 -14.57 -5.54
N ALA A 113 -10.92 -15.33 -5.07
CA ALA A 113 -9.60 -15.37 -5.70
C ALA A 113 -9.67 -15.78 -7.19
N GLU A 114 -10.59 -16.67 -7.54
CA GLU A 114 -10.83 -17.13 -8.92
C GLU A 114 -11.21 -15.99 -9.87
N ILE A 115 -11.98 -15.00 -9.39
CA ILE A 115 -12.40 -13.84 -10.18
C ILE A 115 -11.24 -12.85 -10.36
N LYS A 116 -10.36 -12.75 -9.35
CA LYS A 116 -9.21 -11.85 -9.35
C LYS A 116 -7.98 -12.45 -10.05
N ALA A 117 -7.87 -13.77 -10.15
CA ALA A 117 -6.71 -14.46 -10.72
C ALA A 117 -6.37 -14.02 -12.17
N PRO A 118 -7.34 -13.79 -13.08
CA PRO A 118 -7.05 -13.36 -14.45
C PRO A 118 -6.40 -11.96 -14.54
N VAL A 119 -6.69 -11.09 -13.57
CA VAL A 119 -6.06 -9.76 -13.46
C VAL A 119 -4.85 -9.76 -12.53
N CYS A 120 -4.56 -10.90 -11.88
CA CYS A 120 -3.38 -11.10 -11.06
C CYS A 120 -2.14 -11.37 -11.92
N CYS A 121 -1.68 -10.33 -12.59
CA CYS A 121 -0.50 -10.36 -13.43
C CYS A 121 0.60 -9.43 -12.89
N ARG A 122 1.86 -9.82 -13.14
CA ARG A 122 3.05 -8.98 -12.88
C ARG A 122 3.48 -8.16 -14.10
N GLU A 123 2.94 -8.48 -15.26
CA GLU A 123 3.22 -7.77 -16.50
C GLU A 123 2.68 -6.34 -16.44
N MET A 124 3.57 -5.36 -16.61
CA MET A 124 3.22 -3.94 -16.52
C MET A 124 2.54 -3.38 -17.78
N ASN A 125 2.39 -4.18 -18.83
CA ASN A 125 1.87 -3.72 -20.13
C ASN A 125 0.35 -3.94 -20.29
N ARG A 126 -0.34 -4.46 -19.28
CA ARG A 126 -1.81 -4.58 -19.29
C ARG A 126 -2.44 -3.36 -18.63
N GLY A 127 -3.58 -2.90 -19.16
CA GLY A 127 -4.31 -1.73 -18.64
C GLY A 127 -4.77 -1.87 -17.18
N VAL A 128 -4.93 -3.10 -16.67
CA VAL A 128 -5.22 -3.38 -15.25
C VAL A 128 -4.32 -4.50 -14.75
N SER A 129 -3.73 -4.32 -13.56
CA SER A 129 -2.92 -5.35 -12.89
C SER A 129 -3.21 -5.39 -11.38
N PHE A 130 -3.27 -6.59 -10.82
CA PHE A 130 -3.44 -6.86 -9.39
C PHE A 130 -2.23 -7.63 -8.85
N PHE A 131 -1.49 -7.05 -7.91
CA PHE A 131 -0.26 -7.64 -7.40
C PHE A 131 0.02 -7.23 -5.95
N CYS A 132 0.93 -7.96 -5.28
CA CYS A 132 1.36 -7.66 -3.92
C CYS A 132 2.55 -6.68 -3.88
N ASN A 133 3.63 -7.04 -4.58
CA ASN A 133 4.90 -6.33 -4.57
C ASN A 133 5.54 -6.40 -5.95
N VAL A 134 5.98 -5.25 -6.47
CA VAL A 134 6.68 -5.16 -7.76
C VAL A 134 8.03 -5.90 -7.69
N ASP A 135 8.69 -5.83 -6.55
CA ASP A 135 10.02 -6.34 -6.26
C ASP A 135 10.00 -7.62 -5.41
N LEU A 136 8.91 -8.39 -5.43
CA LEU A 136 8.69 -9.56 -4.56
C LEU A 136 9.90 -10.50 -4.45
N PHE A 137 10.53 -10.81 -5.59
CA PHE A 137 11.67 -11.73 -5.66
C PHE A 137 13.01 -11.08 -5.34
N ARG A 138 13.10 -9.74 -5.35
CA ARG A 138 14.34 -8.97 -5.16
C ARG A 138 14.45 -8.34 -3.77
N SER A 139 13.33 -8.00 -3.14
CA SER A 139 13.33 -7.36 -1.83
C SER A 139 13.75 -8.33 -0.72
N LYS A 140 14.36 -7.78 0.34
CA LYS A 140 14.70 -8.53 1.56
C LYS A 140 13.44 -8.98 2.31
N ALA A 141 12.39 -8.16 2.29
CA ALA A 141 11.09 -8.45 2.87
C ALA A 141 9.96 -7.92 1.99
N THR A 142 8.87 -8.67 1.94
CA THR A 142 7.68 -8.40 1.17
C THR A 142 6.76 -7.47 1.96
N SER A 143 6.12 -6.48 1.31
CA SER A 143 5.12 -5.66 2.00
C SER A 143 3.84 -6.45 2.26
N TRP A 144 3.26 -6.32 3.45
CA TRP A 144 1.96 -6.89 3.82
C TRP A 144 0.81 -6.08 3.20
N ARG A 145 0.64 -6.17 1.88
CA ARG A 145 -0.37 -5.41 1.12
C ARG A 145 -0.78 -6.07 -0.20
N TYR A 146 -1.93 -5.63 -0.72
CA TYR A 146 -2.29 -5.74 -2.14
C TYR A 146 -2.40 -4.39 -2.79
N SER A 147 -2.24 -4.38 -4.11
CA SER A 147 -2.45 -3.21 -4.94
C SER A 147 -3.15 -3.62 -6.22
N ILE A 148 -4.16 -2.84 -6.59
CA ILE A 148 -4.68 -2.79 -7.95
C ILE A 148 -4.12 -1.54 -8.62
N ARG A 149 -3.63 -1.69 -9.85
CA ARG A 149 -3.11 -0.60 -10.67
C ARG A 149 -3.89 -0.54 -11.97
N PHE A 150 -4.32 0.66 -12.31
CA PHE A 150 -4.92 1.00 -13.60
C PHE A 150 -3.92 1.87 -14.36
N LEU A 151 -3.58 1.47 -15.58
CA LEU A 151 -2.79 2.26 -16.52
C LEU A 151 -3.73 2.78 -17.60
N TYR A 152 -3.89 4.09 -17.64
CA TYR A 152 -4.63 4.78 -18.70
C TYR A 152 -3.62 5.27 -19.74
N SER A 153 -3.80 4.86 -20.99
CA SER A 153 -3.05 5.32 -22.16
C SER A 153 -3.73 6.50 -22.83
#